data_AF-A0ABC8KVK6-F1
#
_entry.id   AF-A0ABC8KVK6-F1
#
_cell.length_a   1.000
_cell.length_b   1.000
_cell.length_c   1.000
_cell.angle_alpha   90.00
_cell.angle_beta   90.00
_cell.angle_gamma   90.00
#
_symmetry.space_group_name_H-M   'P 1'
#
loop_
_entity.id
_entity.type
_entity.pdbx_description
1 polymer ?
#
loop_
_entity_poly.entity_id
_entity_poly.type
_entity_poly.pdbx_seq_one_letter_code
_entity_poly.pdbx_strand_id
1 'polypeptide(L)'
;MSCPALNQDMILEILSYCPASSIEKFKFLNKDYYKRMSESWFINLNLFRANSISGVFLQYQYHPSTFNTSFVLTGDGEVSLDFLPIEVKIEACDPSHGIFHCAASDYFIETPYFVCKPTTREYQTIPTPETGYSTLENYFIPVVSGLIVTSTNPLRYKIVKISKQSKIFTVICEVFDSDSFAWKRLDDMEQPNYEDLVLSSVPVRNNQFLNWLTSSGKNVFRFCMKTETWSLHPVPSDLEKYYLKILTSVGGKLGIVVWKPKGNVEGTWILDSTYGKSWVRMKIEKSIMEEDKFIKPVWFLRDNDVVMLGGFDWVSLYDIKTNSIKSECFKINNLPIEFARSSVCIYFPFYSDYERLNFAEDHVERSTGEGPEK
;
A
#
# COMPACT_ATOMS: atom_id res chain seq x y z
N MET A 1 21.63 -43.84 1.38
CA MET A 1 22.25 -42.50 1.59
C MET A 1 21.12 -41.56 1.96
N SER A 2 21.06 -41.11 3.21
CA SER A 2 20.09 -40.08 3.62
C SER A 2 20.56 -38.74 3.05
N CYS A 3 19.69 -38.04 2.33
CA CYS A 3 19.96 -36.66 1.90
C CYS A 3 20.27 -35.83 3.17
N PRO A 4 21.37 -35.04 3.21
CA PRO A 4 21.65 -34.21 4.37
C PRO A 4 20.45 -33.28 4.60
N ALA A 5 19.93 -33.27 5.83
CA ALA A 5 18.82 -32.41 6.18
C ALA A 5 19.24 -30.95 5.96
N LEU A 6 18.47 -30.21 5.15
CA LEU A 6 18.67 -28.77 5.02
C LEU A 6 18.52 -28.13 6.41
N ASN A 7 19.56 -27.46 6.88
CA ASN A 7 19.49 -26.68 8.10
C ASN A 7 18.87 -25.30 7.83
N GLN A 8 18.52 -24.57 8.89
CA GLN A 8 17.83 -23.28 8.78
C GLN A 8 18.65 -22.23 8.03
N ASP A 9 19.97 -22.21 8.20
CA ASP A 9 20.84 -21.21 7.57
C ASP A 9 20.96 -21.45 6.05
N MET A 10 21.02 -22.72 5.61
CA MET A 10 20.94 -23.08 4.19
C MET A 10 19.60 -22.65 3.57
N ILE A 11 18.50 -22.77 4.31
CA ILE A 11 17.18 -22.34 3.84
C ILE A 11 17.14 -20.82 3.69
N LEU A 12 17.63 -20.07 4.69
CA LEU A 12 17.74 -18.60 4.60
C LEU A 12 18.67 -18.18 3.46
N GLU A 13 19.77 -18.89 3.23
CA GLU A 13 20.65 -18.64 2.10
C GLU A 13 19.93 -18.82 0.77
N ILE A 14 19.19 -19.91 0.56
CA ILE A 14 18.40 -20.13 -0.65
C ILE A 14 17.34 -19.04 -0.81
N LEU A 15 16.59 -18.76 0.26
CA LEU A 15 15.52 -17.77 0.24
C LEU A 15 16.04 -16.36 -0.06
N SER A 16 17.27 -16.02 0.32
CA SER A 16 17.84 -14.71 0.01
C SER A 16 17.96 -14.40 -1.49
N TYR A 17 17.95 -15.42 -2.36
CA TYR A 17 17.90 -15.23 -3.82
C TYR A 17 16.47 -15.09 -4.38
N CYS A 18 15.45 -15.31 -3.55
CA CYS A 18 14.06 -15.26 -4.01
C CYS A 18 13.53 -13.82 -4.07
N PRO A 19 12.61 -13.51 -5.01
CA PRO A 19 11.88 -12.25 -5.02
C PRO A 19 11.09 -12.01 -3.73
N ALA A 20 10.85 -10.74 -3.36
CA ALA A 20 10.11 -10.42 -2.12
C ALA A 20 8.73 -11.06 -2.03
N SER A 21 8.04 -11.22 -3.15
CA SER A 21 6.75 -11.91 -3.20
C SER A 21 6.83 -13.36 -2.68
N SER A 22 7.93 -14.05 -2.96
CA SER A 22 8.20 -15.39 -2.43
C SER A 22 8.55 -15.32 -0.96
N ILE A 23 9.39 -14.37 -0.55
CA ILE A 23 9.73 -14.14 0.86
C ILE A 23 8.48 -13.91 1.71
N GLU A 24 7.55 -13.07 1.26
CA GLU A 24 6.31 -12.80 1.99
C GLU A 24 5.43 -14.04 2.16
N LYS A 25 5.35 -14.90 1.12
CA LYS A 25 4.67 -16.20 1.23
C LYS A 25 5.33 -17.09 2.27
N PHE A 26 6.67 -17.18 2.28
CA PHE A 26 7.40 -17.98 3.27
C PHE A 26 7.26 -17.43 4.69
N LYS A 27 7.27 -16.10 4.87
CA LYS A 27 7.04 -15.42 6.15
C LYS A 27 5.71 -15.83 6.76
N PHE A 28 4.67 -16.00 5.93
CA PHE A 28 3.36 -16.43 6.39
C PHE A 28 3.33 -17.89 6.88
N LEU A 29 4.14 -18.77 6.29
CA LEU A 29 4.09 -20.22 6.56
C LEU A 29 4.82 -20.64 7.84
N ASN A 30 5.77 -19.84 8.34
CA ASN A 30 6.60 -20.23 9.48
C ASN A 30 7.02 -19.03 10.33
N LYS A 31 6.73 -19.07 11.63
CA LYS A 31 7.01 -17.96 12.57
C LYS A 31 8.50 -17.75 12.86
N ASP A 32 9.30 -18.81 12.87
CA ASP A 32 10.74 -18.71 13.12
C ASP A 32 11.44 -18.09 11.90
N TYR A 33 11.06 -18.54 10.70
CA TYR A 33 11.53 -17.90 9.47
C TYR A 33 10.99 -16.48 9.32
N TYR A 34 9.74 -16.20 9.73
CA TYR A 34 9.22 -14.83 9.77
C TYR A 34 10.18 -13.92 10.52
N LYS A 35 10.56 -14.31 11.75
CA LYS A 35 11.45 -13.53 12.60
C LYS A 35 12.80 -13.30 11.91
N ARG A 36 13.45 -14.36 11.44
CA ARG A 36 14.78 -14.29 10.81
C ARG A 36 14.78 -13.50 9.50
N MET A 37 13.75 -13.67 8.67
CA MET A 37 13.61 -12.94 7.39
C MET A 37 13.11 -11.50 7.57
N SER A 38 12.71 -11.12 8.79
CA SER A 38 12.45 -9.74 9.20
C SER A 38 13.62 -9.17 10.02
N GLU A 39 14.81 -9.76 9.92
CA GLU A 39 16.03 -9.14 10.44
C GLU A 39 16.72 -8.37 9.31
N SER A 40 17.29 -7.21 9.66
CA SER A 40 17.88 -6.29 8.68
C SER A 40 19.01 -6.92 7.87
N TRP A 41 19.80 -7.84 8.46
CA TRP A 41 20.85 -8.55 7.72
C TRP A 41 20.27 -9.40 6.58
N PHE A 42 19.13 -10.06 6.79
CA PHE A 42 18.50 -10.90 5.78
C PHE A 42 17.89 -10.04 4.69
N ILE A 43 17.22 -8.94 5.05
CA ILE A 43 16.64 -8.01 4.08
C ILE A 43 17.73 -7.40 3.20
N ASN A 44 18.81 -6.92 3.78
CA ASN A 44 19.94 -6.36 3.01
C ASN A 44 20.56 -7.43 2.09
N LEU A 45 20.73 -8.65 2.59
CA LEU A 45 21.24 -9.77 1.81
C LEU A 45 20.31 -10.11 0.64
N ASN A 46 19.00 -10.11 0.89
CA ASN A 46 17.98 -10.40 -0.11
C ASN A 46 17.88 -9.30 -1.17
N LEU A 47 17.89 -8.03 -0.76
CA LEU A 47 17.94 -6.89 -1.69
C LEU A 47 19.14 -6.99 -2.63
N PHE A 48 20.31 -7.28 -2.08
CA PHE A 48 21.53 -7.45 -2.87
C PHE A 48 21.44 -8.65 -3.83
N ARG A 49 21.07 -9.84 -3.33
CA ARG A 49 21.10 -11.09 -4.11
C ARG A 49 19.96 -11.20 -5.13
N ALA A 50 18.78 -10.68 -4.81
CA ALA A 50 17.63 -10.65 -5.71
C ALA A 50 17.65 -9.43 -6.64
N ASN A 51 18.75 -8.66 -6.69
CA ASN A 51 18.88 -7.42 -7.46
C ASN A 51 17.61 -6.55 -7.32
N SER A 52 17.26 -6.25 -6.08
CA SER A 52 15.99 -5.62 -5.72
C SER A 52 16.23 -4.34 -4.94
N ILE A 53 15.25 -3.44 -5.03
CA ILE A 53 15.23 -2.18 -4.34
C ILE A 53 14.04 -2.11 -3.39
N SER A 54 14.20 -1.43 -2.25
CA SER A 54 13.11 -1.14 -1.32
C SER A 54 13.08 0.31 -0.91
N GLY A 55 11.88 0.85 -0.74
CA GLY A 55 11.67 2.22 -0.31
C GLY A 55 10.19 2.52 -0.16
N VAL A 56 9.86 3.80 -0.19
CA VAL A 56 8.48 4.28 -0.10
C VAL A 56 8.26 5.40 -1.10
N PHE A 57 7.14 5.35 -1.82
CA PHE A 57 6.65 6.50 -2.58
C PHE A 57 5.81 7.38 -1.66
N LEU A 58 6.29 8.60 -1.46
CA LEU A 58 5.59 9.69 -0.81
C LEU A 58 4.66 10.36 -1.82
N GLN A 59 3.36 10.35 -1.59
CA GLN A 59 2.40 11.12 -2.38
C GLN A 59 1.73 12.19 -1.53
N TYR A 60 1.76 13.42 -2.01
CA TYR A 60 1.09 14.55 -1.38
C TYR A 60 0.41 15.44 -2.41
N GLN A 61 -0.63 16.14 -1.95
CA GLN A 61 -1.45 17.01 -2.78
C GLN A 61 -1.23 18.46 -2.34
N TYR A 62 -0.77 19.30 -3.27
CA TYR A 62 -0.59 20.75 -3.05
C TYR A 62 -1.81 21.54 -3.53
N HIS A 63 -2.35 21.19 -4.70
CA HIS A 63 -3.58 21.72 -5.26
C HIS A 63 -4.59 20.61 -5.54
N PRO A 64 -5.90 20.91 -5.61
CA PRO A 64 -6.96 19.91 -5.85
C PRO A 64 -6.73 18.97 -7.05
N SER A 65 -5.89 19.34 -8.02
CA SER A 65 -5.60 18.56 -9.23
C SER A 65 -4.13 18.15 -9.44
N THR A 66 -3.20 18.50 -8.55
CA THR A 66 -1.77 18.19 -8.75
C THR A 66 -1.23 17.31 -7.63
N PHE A 67 -0.64 16.18 -7.99
CA PHE A 67 -0.08 15.21 -7.05
C PHE A 67 1.42 15.11 -7.27
N ASN A 68 2.19 15.35 -6.22
CA ASN A 68 3.63 15.14 -6.27
C ASN A 68 3.96 13.79 -5.67
N THR A 69 4.77 13.02 -6.38
CA THR A 69 5.29 11.73 -5.92
C THR A 69 6.80 11.79 -5.82
N SER A 70 7.34 11.51 -4.64
CA SER A 70 8.77 11.41 -4.40
C SER A 70 9.10 10.02 -3.89
N PHE A 71 10.10 9.38 -4.48
CA PHE A 71 10.59 8.11 -3.98
C PHE A 71 11.68 8.34 -2.94
N VAL A 72 11.49 7.72 -1.77
CA VAL A 72 12.44 7.76 -0.65
C VAL A 72 13.04 6.38 -0.50
N LEU A 73 14.37 6.33 -0.62
CA LEU A 73 15.13 5.09 -0.66
C LEU A 73 15.83 4.77 0.64
N THR A 74 16.03 3.48 0.87
CA THR A 74 17.06 2.97 1.77
C THR A 74 18.23 2.44 0.92
N GLY A 75 18.93 3.30 0.18
CA GLY A 75 20.09 2.92 -0.68
C GLY A 75 20.22 3.71 -1.99
N ASP A 76 21.23 3.39 -2.79
CA ASP A 76 21.51 4.03 -4.08
C ASP A 76 20.57 3.50 -5.19
N GLY A 77 19.80 4.39 -5.82
CA GLY A 77 18.93 4.10 -6.95
C GLY A 77 18.03 5.28 -7.30
N GLU A 78 17.50 5.35 -8.51
CA GLU A 78 16.51 6.37 -8.90
C GLU A 78 15.31 5.64 -9.49
N VAL A 79 14.14 5.81 -8.86
CA VAL A 79 12.87 5.24 -9.33
C VAL A 79 11.86 6.37 -9.40
N SER A 80 11.24 6.55 -10.56
CA SER A 80 10.32 7.64 -10.85
C SER A 80 9.06 7.12 -11.57
N LEU A 81 8.05 7.99 -11.71
CA LEU A 81 6.84 7.73 -12.50
C LEU A 81 6.81 8.54 -13.82
N ASP A 82 7.93 9.15 -14.21
CA ASP A 82 8.03 10.04 -15.38
C ASP A 82 7.87 9.35 -16.75
N PHE A 83 7.86 8.01 -16.77
CA PHE A 83 7.67 7.21 -17.97
C PHE A 83 6.18 7.05 -18.33
N LEU A 84 5.28 7.42 -17.42
CA LEU A 84 3.85 7.43 -17.69
C LEU A 84 3.50 8.60 -18.62
N PRO A 85 2.48 8.43 -19.49
CA PRO A 85 2.18 9.41 -20.52
C PRO A 85 1.64 10.74 -19.98
N ILE A 86 1.15 10.76 -18.74
CA ILE A 86 0.54 11.91 -18.07
C ILE A 86 0.86 11.89 -16.57
N GLU A 87 0.63 13.01 -15.89
CA GLU A 87 0.71 13.06 -14.42
C GLU A 87 -0.36 12.15 -13.81
N VAL A 88 0.06 11.33 -12.85
CA VAL A 88 -0.82 10.36 -12.21
C VAL A 88 -0.80 10.47 -10.69
N LYS A 89 -1.92 10.06 -10.11
CA LYS A 89 -2.08 9.76 -8.71
C LYS A 89 -1.99 8.25 -8.51
N ILE A 90 -1.13 7.79 -7.62
CA ILE A 90 -1.13 6.41 -7.12
C ILE A 90 -2.40 6.20 -6.28
N GLU A 91 -3.21 5.21 -6.64
CA GLU A 91 -4.40 4.82 -5.90
C GLU A 91 -4.19 3.55 -5.06
N ALA A 92 -3.36 2.60 -5.54
CA ALA A 92 -3.04 1.38 -4.81
C ALA A 92 -1.67 0.82 -5.20
N CYS A 93 -1.13 -0.07 -4.36
CA CYS A 93 0.12 -0.77 -4.62
C CYS A 93 0.07 -2.23 -4.18
N ASP A 94 0.83 -3.08 -4.87
CA ASP A 94 1.29 -4.37 -4.36
C ASP A 94 2.79 -4.24 -4.05
N PRO A 95 3.17 -4.01 -2.77
CA PRO A 95 4.54 -3.72 -2.39
C PRO A 95 5.51 -4.86 -2.64
N SER A 96 5.02 -6.11 -2.72
CA SER A 96 5.84 -7.31 -2.83
C SER A 96 6.35 -7.54 -4.25
N HIS A 97 5.70 -6.90 -5.22
CA HIS A 97 6.02 -6.97 -6.64
C HIS A 97 6.40 -5.60 -7.21
N GLY A 98 6.21 -4.53 -6.44
CA GLY A 98 6.50 -3.15 -6.86
C GLY A 98 5.59 -2.70 -8.00
N ILE A 99 4.33 -3.11 -7.96
CA ILE A 99 3.33 -2.72 -8.96
C ILE A 99 2.40 -1.68 -8.35
N PHE A 100 2.10 -0.64 -9.13
CA PHE A 100 1.15 0.40 -8.77
C PHE A 100 -0.06 0.39 -9.68
N HIS A 101 -1.20 0.72 -9.09
CA HIS A 101 -2.39 1.16 -9.80
C HIS A 101 -2.50 2.67 -9.65
N CYS A 102 -2.56 3.35 -10.79
CA CYS A 102 -2.53 4.79 -10.91
C CYS A 102 -3.76 5.29 -11.69
N ALA A 103 -4.24 6.47 -11.33
CA ALA A 103 -5.28 7.20 -12.04
C ALA A 103 -4.69 8.52 -12.55
N ALA A 104 -5.15 9.00 -13.70
CA ALA A 104 -4.78 10.32 -14.17
C ALA A 104 -5.17 11.42 -13.15
N SER A 105 -4.32 12.43 -12.97
CA SER A 105 -4.55 13.51 -11.99
C SER A 105 -5.57 14.56 -12.47
N ASP A 106 -5.73 14.72 -13.79
CA ASP A 106 -6.60 15.75 -14.37
C ASP A 106 -8.08 15.36 -14.41
N TYR A 107 -8.94 16.38 -14.51
CA TYR A 107 -10.39 16.23 -14.65
C TYR A 107 -10.77 15.83 -16.08
N PHE A 108 -10.72 14.54 -16.35
CA PHE A 108 -11.25 13.97 -17.58
C PHE A 108 -12.73 13.57 -17.43
N ILE A 109 -13.47 13.60 -18.54
CA ILE A 109 -14.82 12.99 -18.61
C ILE A 109 -14.71 11.49 -18.35
N GLU A 110 -13.66 10.87 -18.90
CA GLU A 110 -13.27 9.48 -18.69
C GLU A 110 -11.86 9.49 -18.08
N THR A 111 -11.73 9.09 -16.81
CA THR A 111 -10.43 9.08 -16.12
C THR A 111 -9.59 7.88 -16.59
N PRO A 112 -8.44 8.08 -17.26
CA PRO A 112 -7.55 6.97 -17.62
C PRO A 112 -6.92 6.33 -16.38
N TYR A 113 -6.78 5.00 -16.42
CA TYR A 113 -6.13 4.22 -15.38
C TYR A 113 -4.96 3.43 -15.93
N PHE A 114 -3.91 3.34 -15.13
CA PHE A 114 -2.68 2.66 -15.47
C PHE A 114 -2.29 1.66 -14.39
N VAL A 115 -1.65 0.57 -14.83
CA VAL A 115 -0.91 -0.32 -13.94
C VAL A 115 0.54 -0.27 -14.37
N CYS A 116 1.46 -0.03 -13.45
CA CYS A 116 2.86 0.17 -13.80
C CYS A 116 3.83 -0.50 -12.82
N LYS A 117 5.03 -0.80 -13.33
CA LYS A 117 6.19 -1.23 -12.57
C LYS A 117 7.32 -0.20 -12.75
N PRO A 118 7.53 0.67 -11.76
CA PRO A 118 8.50 1.77 -11.88
C PRO A 118 9.96 1.35 -12.11
N THR A 119 10.42 0.24 -11.52
CA THR A 119 11.82 -0.24 -11.70
C THR A 119 12.14 -0.64 -13.12
N THR A 120 11.15 -1.16 -13.86
CA THR A 120 11.31 -1.57 -15.26
C THR A 120 10.77 -0.55 -16.24
N ARG A 121 10.16 0.54 -15.74
CA ARG A 121 9.50 1.58 -16.53
C ARG A 121 8.45 1.01 -17.50
N GLU A 122 7.78 -0.07 -17.08
CA GLU A 122 6.70 -0.69 -17.85
C GLU A 122 5.33 -0.23 -17.32
N TYR A 123 4.38 -0.01 -18.21
CA TYR A 123 2.99 0.27 -17.86
C TYR A 123 2.01 -0.37 -18.83
N GLN A 124 0.76 -0.47 -18.41
CA GLN A 124 -0.39 -0.85 -19.20
C GLN A 124 -1.56 0.07 -18.88
N THR A 125 -2.29 0.49 -19.91
CA THR A 125 -3.57 1.17 -19.72
C THR A 125 -4.64 0.13 -19.47
N ILE A 126 -5.47 0.32 -18.44
CA ILE A 126 -6.60 -0.58 -18.17
C ILE A 126 -7.92 0.14 -18.51
N PRO A 127 -9.00 -0.60 -18.81
CA PRO A 127 -10.30 -0.01 -19.06
C PRO A 127 -10.74 0.89 -17.91
N THR A 128 -11.55 1.90 -18.22
CA THR A 128 -12.11 2.81 -17.21
C THR A 128 -13.29 2.12 -16.49
N PRO A 129 -13.31 2.06 -15.14
CA PRO A 129 -14.47 1.57 -14.38
C PRO A 129 -15.69 2.47 -14.60
N GLU A 130 -16.90 1.99 -14.26
CA GLU A 130 -18.12 2.80 -14.31
C GLU A 130 -17.95 4.08 -13.48
N THR A 131 -17.31 3.97 -12.32
CA THR A 131 -17.08 5.10 -11.42
C THR A 131 -15.94 6.03 -11.87
N GLY A 132 -15.24 5.70 -12.95
CA GLY A 132 -14.23 6.54 -13.59
C GLY A 132 -14.78 7.56 -14.58
N TYR A 133 -16.07 7.48 -14.90
CA TYR A 133 -16.77 8.45 -15.74
C TYR A 133 -17.44 9.53 -14.88
N SER A 134 -17.10 10.79 -15.17
CA SER A 134 -17.68 11.93 -14.48
C SER A 134 -18.71 12.64 -15.36
N THR A 135 -19.95 12.72 -14.88
CA THR A 135 -21.02 13.52 -15.49
C THR A 135 -21.58 14.52 -14.49
N LEU A 136 -22.25 15.58 -14.96
CA LEU A 136 -22.97 16.52 -14.09
C LEU A 136 -24.01 15.83 -13.20
N GLU A 137 -24.56 14.70 -13.66
CA GLU A 137 -25.61 13.98 -12.97
C GLU A 137 -25.08 12.90 -12.01
N ASN A 138 -24.00 12.22 -12.39
CA ASN A 138 -23.35 11.16 -11.62
C ASN A 138 -21.88 11.48 -11.43
N TYR A 139 -21.55 11.91 -10.21
CA TYR A 139 -20.19 12.13 -9.76
C TYR A 139 -19.84 11.14 -8.65
N PHE A 140 -18.76 10.40 -8.86
CA PHE A 140 -18.25 9.40 -7.93
C PHE A 140 -17.01 9.92 -7.22
N ILE A 141 -16.98 9.72 -5.91
CA ILE A 141 -15.85 10.07 -5.06
C ILE A 141 -15.10 8.76 -4.78
N PRO A 142 -13.85 8.59 -5.25
CA PRO A 142 -13.07 7.42 -4.91
C PRO A 142 -12.83 7.39 -3.41
N VAL A 143 -13.13 6.25 -2.78
CA VAL A 143 -12.94 6.04 -1.34
C VAL A 143 -11.58 5.39 -1.12
N VAL A 144 -11.37 4.19 -1.68
CA VAL A 144 -10.10 3.46 -1.65
C VAL A 144 -9.95 2.55 -2.86
N SER A 145 -8.70 2.27 -3.18
CA SER A 145 -8.34 1.21 -4.12
C SER A 145 -7.39 0.22 -3.42
N GLY A 146 -7.40 -1.02 -3.89
CA GLY A 146 -6.54 -2.09 -3.41
C GLY A 146 -6.05 -2.94 -4.59
N LEU A 147 -4.79 -3.35 -4.56
CA LEU A 147 -4.16 -4.13 -5.63
C LEU A 147 -3.52 -5.39 -5.03
N ILE A 148 -3.76 -6.53 -5.68
CA ILE A 148 -3.06 -7.78 -5.38
C ILE A 148 -2.57 -8.41 -6.68
N VAL A 149 -1.27 -8.70 -6.73
CA VAL A 149 -0.66 -9.56 -7.74
C VAL A 149 -0.79 -11.02 -7.30
N THR A 150 -1.32 -11.85 -8.18
CA THR A 150 -1.54 -13.29 -7.97
C THR A 150 -0.50 -14.16 -8.68
N SER A 151 0.02 -13.69 -9.82
CA SER A 151 1.07 -14.34 -10.61
C SER A 151 1.91 -13.30 -11.35
N THR A 152 3.20 -13.59 -11.61
CA THR A 152 4.10 -12.72 -12.39
C THR A 152 4.47 -13.26 -13.76
N ASN A 153 4.21 -14.55 -14.04
CA ASN A 153 4.47 -15.15 -15.34
C ASN A 153 3.40 -16.20 -15.70
N PRO A 154 2.37 -15.84 -16.49
CA PRO A 154 2.06 -14.48 -16.93
C PRO A 154 1.65 -13.57 -15.74
N LEU A 155 1.81 -12.26 -15.91
CA LEU A 155 1.36 -11.27 -14.92
C LEU A 155 -0.16 -11.37 -14.76
N ARG A 156 -0.61 -11.65 -13.53
CA ARG A 156 -2.01 -11.65 -13.14
C ARG A 156 -2.20 -10.86 -11.87
N TYR A 157 -3.20 -9.99 -11.86
CA TYR A 157 -3.52 -9.12 -10.76
C TYR A 157 -5.01 -8.78 -10.71
N LYS A 158 -5.46 -8.39 -9.54
CA LYS A 158 -6.81 -7.88 -9.32
C LYS A 158 -6.75 -6.53 -8.63
N ILE A 159 -7.66 -5.64 -9.01
CA ILE A 159 -7.84 -4.34 -8.36
C ILE A 159 -9.24 -4.30 -7.80
N VAL A 160 -9.39 -3.91 -6.54
CA VAL A 160 -10.69 -3.52 -5.97
C VAL A 160 -10.72 -2.01 -5.87
N LYS A 161 -11.80 -1.40 -6.34
CA LYS A 161 -12.08 0.03 -6.22
C LYS A 161 -13.41 0.19 -5.49
N ILE A 162 -13.39 1.00 -4.43
CA ILE A 162 -14.59 1.38 -3.69
C ILE A 162 -14.79 2.87 -3.93
N SER A 163 -15.95 3.22 -4.46
CA SER A 163 -16.33 4.59 -4.80
C SER A 163 -17.69 4.91 -4.20
N LYS A 164 -17.93 6.19 -3.95
CA LYS A 164 -19.20 6.67 -3.41
C LYS A 164 -19.88 7.57 -4.42
N GLN A 165 -21.16 7.33 -4.67
CA GLN A 165 -21.97 8.25 -5.47
C GLN A 165 -22.37 9.46 -4.63
N SER A 166 -22.04 10.66 -5.10
CA SER A 166 -22.19 11.91 -4.33
C SER A 166 -23.64 12.23 -3.93
N LYS A 167 -24.63 11.90 -4.77
CA LYS A 167 -26.04 12.28 -4.56
C LYS A 167 -26.85 11.29 -3.71
N ILE A 168 -26.67 10.00 -3.96
CA ILE A 168 -27.50 8.92 -3.37
C ILE A 168 -26.78 8.27 -2.18
N PHE A 169 -25.50 8.59 -1.97
CA PHE A 169 -24.64 8.02 -0.94
C PHE A 169 -24.47 6.49 -1.05
N THR A 170 -24.78 5.92 -2.22
CA THR A 170 -24.53 4.52 -2.54
C THR A 170 -23.03 4.25 -2.63
N VAL A 171 -22.61 3.14 -2.03
CA VAL A 171 -21.23 2.67 -2.06
C VAL A 171 -21.13 1.58 -3.11
N ILE A 172 -20.34 1.86 -4.14
CA ILE A 172 -20.13 1.00 -5.29
C ILE A 172 -18.78 0.32 -5.12
N CYS A 173 -18.76 -0.98 -5.37
CA CYS A 173 -17.56 -1.78 -5.38
C CYS A 173 -17.35 -2.38 -6.77
N GLU A 174 -16.19 -2.12 -7.36
CA GLU A 174 -15.80 -2.63 -8.66
C GLU A 174 -14.50 -3.42 -8.52
N VAL A 175 -14.42 -4.56 -9.19
CA VAL A 175 -13.23 -5.41 -9.21
C VAL A 175 -12.75 -5.55 -10.65
N PHE A 176 -11.52 -5.13 -10.90
CA PHE A 176 -10.80 -5.44 -12.13
C PHE A 176 -10.11 -6.80 -11.99
N ASP A 177 -10.20 -7.62 -13.03
CA ASP A 177 -9.46 -8.87 -13.14
C ASP A 177 -8.62 -8.86 -14.42
N SER A 178 -7.29 -9.01 -14.29
CA SER A 178 -6.39 -9.03 -15.44
C SER A 178 -6.64 -10.22 -16.36
N ASP A 179 -7.20 -11.34 -15.87
CA ASP A 179 -7.48 -12.52 -16.69
C ASP A 179 -8.64 -12.25 -17.67
N SER A 180 -9.66 -11.49 -17.26
CA SER A 180 -10.76 -11.06 -18.14
C SER A 180 -10.52 -9.70 -18.78
N PHE A 181 -9.51 -8.96 -18.29
CA PHE A 181 -9.19 -7.59 -18.67
C PHE A 181 -10.40 -6.64 -18.60
N ALA A 182 -11.23 -6.81 -17.56
CA ALA A 182 -12.47 -6.06 -17.42
C ALA A 182 -12.79 -5.74 -15.96
N TRP A 183 -13.53 -4.65 -15.75
CA TRP A 183 -14.16 -4.34 -14.47
C TRP A 183 -15.47 -5.08 -14.32
N LYS A 184 -15.71 -5.58 -13.11
CA LYS A 184 -16.97 -6.17 -12.67
C LYS A 184 -17.49 -5.36 -11.49
N ARG A 185 -18.69 -4.79 -11.63
CA ARG A 185 -19.41 -4.21 -10.50
C ARG A 185 -20.00 -5.33 -9.64
N LEU A 186 -19.78 -5.22 -8.33
CA LEU A 186 -20.40 -6.08 -7.33
C LEU A 186 -21.70 -5.44 -6.82
N ASP A 187 -22.49 -6.20 -6.06
CA ASP A 187 -23.67 -5.67 -5.40
C ASP A 187 -23.32 -4.46 -4.53
N ASP A 188 -24.19 -3.45 -4.56
CA ASP A 188 -24.00 -2.22 -3.79
C ASP A 188 -23.88 -2.57 -2.30
N MET A 189 -22.92 -1.95 -1.62
CA MET A 189 -22.68 -2.26 -0.21
C MET A 189 -23.79 -1.66 0.65
N GLU A 190 -24.52 -2.52 1.38
CA GLU A 190 -25.46 -2.07 2.41
C GLU A 190 -24.71 -1.22 3.43
N GLN A 191 -25.13 0.05 3.55
CA GLN A 191 -24.41 1.10 4.27
C GLN A 191 -23.95 0.65 5.67
N PRO A 192 -22.64 0.43 5.91
CA PRO A 192 -22.12 0.78 7.22
C PRO A 192 -22.33 2.29 7.40
N ASN A 193 -22.65 2.73 8.62
CA ASN A 193 -22.92 4.15 8.91
C ASN A 193 -21.91 5.06 8.21
N TYR A 194 -22.39 6.18 7.65
CA TYR A 194 -21.65 7.15 6.82
C TYR A 194 -20.20 7.43 7.26
N GLU A 195 -19.94 7.41 8.57
CA GLU A 195 -18.66 7.68 9.21
C GLU A 195 -17.64 6.53 9.13
N ASP A 196 -18.06 5.31 8.78
CA ASP A 196 -17.22 4.10 8.85
C ASP A 196 -16.46 3.77 7.55
N LEU A 197 -16.82 4.33 6.40
CA LEU A 197 -16.15 3.99 5.13
C LEU A 197 -15.11 5.00 4.66
N VAL A 198 -14.81 6.06 5.39
CA VAL A 198 -13.60 6.83 5.08
C VAL A 198 -12.43 5.97 5.55
N LEU A 199 -11.76 5.28 4.63
CA LEU A 199 -10.73 4.30 4.97
C LEU A 199 -9.33 4.96 4.90
N SER A 200 -8.48 4.62 5.86
CA SER A 200 -7.12 5.14 5.94
C SER A 200 -6.19 4.42 4.96
N SER A 201 -5.49 5.21 4.12
CA SER A 201 -4.24 4.89 3.40
C SER A 201 -4.14 3.49 2.75
N VAL A 202 -2.91 3.04 2.47
CA VAL A 202 -2.62 1.78 1.77
C VAL A 202 -3.11 0.59 2.61
N PRO A 203 -3.80 -0.39 2.01
CA PRO A 203 -4.27 -1.56 2.74
C PRO A 203 -3.13 -2.37 3.34
N VAL A 204 -3.34 -2.91 4.53
CA VAL A 204 -2.50 -3.98 5.06
C VAL A 204 -2.95 -5.29 4.44
N ARG A 205 -2.10 -5.81 3.56
CA ARG A 205 -2.28 -7.15 2.97
C ARG A 205 -2.01 -8.22 4.02
N ASN A 206 -2.94 -9.15 4.14
CA ASN A 206 -2.73 -10.41 4.84
C ASN A 206 -3.29 -11.54 3.97
N ASN A 207 -2.40 -12.31 3.34
CA ASN A 207 -2.75 -13.33 2.36
C ASN A 207 -3.57 -12.76 1.18
N GLN A 208 -4.83 -13.19 1.04
CA GLN A 208 -5.78 -12.74 0.01
C GLN A 208 -6.71 -11.62 0.49
N PHE A 209 -6.47 -11.13 1.72
CA PHE A 209 -7.26 -10.06 2.32
C PHE A 209 -6.52 -8.73 2.23
N LEU A 210 -7.28 -7.70 1.88
CA LEU A 210 -6.87 -6.31 2.05
C LEU A 210 -7.65 -5.75 3.24
N ASN A 211 -6.93 -5.12 4.17
CA ASN A 211 -7.49 -4.60 5.39
C ASN A 211 -7.21 -3.10 5.49
N TRP A 212 -8.23 -2.31 5.79
CA TRP A 212 -8.13 -0.89 6.02
C TRP A 212 -8.73 -0.56 7.38
N LEU A 213 -8.10 0.38 8.10
CA LEU A 213 -8.71 0.94 9.29
C LEU A 213 -9.68 2.05 8.87
N THR A 214 -10.89 2.03 9.42
CA THR A 214 -11.87 3.10 9.24
C THR A 214 -11.40 4.40 9.87
N SER A 215 -11.83 5.55 9.35
CA SER A 215 -11.48 6.88 9.87
C SER A 215 -12.02 7.07 11.29
N SER A 216 -13.17 6.46 11.58
CA SER A 216 -13.72 6.37 12.93
C SER A 216 -12.78 5.63 13.89
N GLY A 217 -11.85 4.82 13.36
CA GLY A 217 -10.92 3.99 14.11
C GLY A 217 -11.63 2.91 14.93
N LYS A 218 -12.92 2.65 14.66
CA LYS A 218 -13.78 1.70 15.37
C LYS A 218 -13.80 0.34 14.71
N ASN A 219 -13.58 0.29 13.39
CA ASN A 219 -13.68 -0.93 12.62
C ASN A 219 -12.46 -1.10 11.72
N VAL A 220 -12.21 -2.35 11.32
CA VAL A 220 -11.33 -2.72 10.23
C VAL A 220 -12.22 -3.24 9.10
N PHE A 221 -12.19 -2.55 7.97
CA PHE A 221 -12.80 -3.02 6.74
C PHE A 221 -11.87 -4.03 6.09
N ARG A 222 -12.41 -5.20 5.78
CA ARG A 222 -11.69 -6.31 5.17
C ARG A 222 -12.35 -6.68 3.86
N PHE A 223 -11.56 -6.76 2.79
CA PHE A 223 -12.00 -7.27 1.50
C PHE A 223 -11.24 -8.55 1.15
N CYS A 224 -11.97 -9.59 0.73
CA CYS A 224 -11.40 -10.85 0.26
C CYS A 224 -11.32 -10.85 -1.26
N MET A 225 -10.11 -10.76 -1.81
CA MET A 225 -9.91 -10.72 -3.27
C MET A 225 -10.29 -12.04 -3.98
N LYS A 226 -10.40 -13.15 -3.24
CA LYS A 226 -10.76 -14.46 -3.81
C LYS A 226 -12.26 -14.67 -3.92
N THR A 227 -13.00 -14.32 -2.87
CA THR A 227 -14.46 -14.49 -2.84
C THR A 227 -15.21 -13.22 -3.26
N GLU A 228 -14.49 -12.10 -3.43
CA GLU A 228 -15.06 -10.79 -3.77
C GLU A 228 -16.10 -10.33 -2.73
N THR A 229 -15.88 -10.71 -1.46
CA THR A 229 -16.75 -10.38 -0.33
C THR A 229 -16.04 -9.47 0.64
N TRP A 230 -16.79 -8.64 1.36
CA TRP A 230 -16.27 -7.76 2.39
C TRP A 230 -16.86 -8.06 3.77
N SER A 231 -16.17 -7.60 4.81
CA SER A 231 -16.64 -7.68 6.19
C SER A 231 -16.08 -6.52 7.03
N LEU A 232 -16.81 -6.15 8.08
CA LEU A 232 -16.35 -5.21 9.09
C LEU A 232 -16.03 -5.95 10.38
N HIS A 233 -14.87 -5.63 10.95
CA HIS A 233 -14.42 -6.21 12.20
C HIS A 233 -14.22 -5.11 13.24
N PRO A 234 -14.87 -5.18 14.41
CA PRO A 234 -14.67 -4.17 15.43
C PRO A 234 -13.23 -4.22 15.97
N VAL A 235 -12.71 -3.02 16.22
CA VAL A 235 -11.48 -2.79 16.98
C VAL A 235 -11.83 -2.94 18.48
N PRO A 236 -10.90 -3.34 19.36
CA PRO A 236 -11.19 -3.46 20.79
C PRO A 236 -11.72 -2.14 21.37
N SER A 237 -12.76 -2.21 22.19
CA SER A 237 -13.45 -1.05 22.79
C SER A 237 -12.49 -0.12 23.56
N ASP A 238 -11.48 -0.71 24.21
CA ASP A 238 -10.46 0.06 24.94
C ASP A 238 -9.65 0.98 24.02
N LEU A 239 -9.61 0.68 22.72
CA LEU A 239 -8.90 1.48 21.74
C LEU A 239 -9.67 2.68 21.22
N GLU A 240 -10.98 2.78 21.46
CA GLU A 240 -11.80 3.90 20.96
C GLU A 240 -11.32 5.26 21.47
N LYS A 241 -10.67 5.29 22.63
CA LYS A 241 -10.19 6.50 23.30
C LYS A 241 -8.95 7.13 22.66
N TYR A 242 -8.28 6.42 21.76
CA TYR A 242 -7.01 6.87 21.17
C TYR A 242 -7.20 7.50 19.80
N TYR A 243 -6.59 8.67 19.60
CA TYR A 243 -6.72 9.44 18.36
C TYR A 243 -5.84 8.93 17.21
N LEU A 244 -4.71 8.28 17.51
CA LEU A 244 -3.77 7.81 16.49
C LEU A 244 -3.60 6.30 16.57
N LYS A 245 -4.13 5.62 15.55
CA LYS A 245 -4.09 4.16 15.38
C LYS A 245 -3.57 3.87 13.99
N ILE A 246 -2.64 2.93 13.88
CA ILE A 246 -2.12 2.47 12.59
C ILE A 246 -2.35 0.97 12.48
N LEU A 247 -2.95 0.58 11.36
CA LEU A 247 -3.02 -0.81 10.96
C LEU A 247 -1.68 -1.22 10.34
N THR A 248 -1.13 -2.35 10.77
CA THR A 248 0.15 -2.86 10.25
C THR A 248 0.19 -4.40 10.32
N SER A 249 1.26 -5.00 9.80
CA SER A 249 1.53 -6.44 9.89
C SER A 249 2.54 -6.72 11.02
N VAL A 250 2.08 -7.35 12.11
CA VAL A 250 2.92 -7.72 13.25
C VAL A 250 3.06 -9.23 13.33
N GLY A 251 4.27 -9.74 13.12
CA GLY A 251 4.52 -11.19 13.16
C GLY A 251 3.76 -11.96 12.07
N GLY A 252 3.48 -11.32 10.93
CA GLY A 252 2.71 -11.89 9.82
C GLY A 252 1.20 -11.91 10.07
N LYS A 253 0.76 -11.31 11.18
CA LYS A 253 -0.64 -11.16 11.54
C LYS A 253 -1.06 -9.70 11.42
N LEU A 254 -2.35 -9.49 11.28
CA LEU A 254 -2.90 -8.15 11.30
C LEU A 254 -2.76 -7.55 12.71
N GLY A 255 -2.20 -6.36 12.81
CA GLY A 255 -1.96 -5.67 14.08
C GLY A 255 -2.39 -4.21 14.03
N ILE A 256 -2.69 -3.67 15.21
CA ILE A 256 -2.97 -2.25 15.42
C ILE A 256 -1.94 -1.72 16.41
N VAL A 257 -1.21 -0.68 16.02
CA VAL A 257 -0.30 0.05 16.92
C VAL A 257 -0.97 1.35 17.34
N VAL A 258 -0.96 1.62 18.64
CA VAL A 258 -1.50 2.85 19.23
C VAL A 258 -0.38 3.79 19.58
N TRP A 259 -0.52 5.02 19.10
CA TRP A 259 0.47 6.07 19.28
C TRP A 259 -0.07 7.18 20.17
N LYS A 260 0.75 7.62 21.14
CA LYS A 260 0.47 8.80 21.96
C LYS A 260 1.05 10.04 21.29
N PRO A 261 0.41 11.21 21.48
CA PRO A 261 1.09 12.48 21.26
C PRO A 261 2.44 12.50 21.98
N LYS A 262 3.47 13.10 21.35
CA LYS A 262 4.88 13.11 21.81
C LYS A 262 5.67 11.81 21.56
N GLY A 263 5.30 11.03 20.53
CA GLY A 263 6.17 9.97 20.02
C GLY A 263 6.07 8.61 20.72
N ASN A 264 5.26 8.43 21.76
CA ASN A 264 5.30 7.18 22.53
C ASN A 264 4.36 6.10 21.96
N VAL A 265 4.87 4.88 21.76
CA VAL A 265 4.06 3.69 21.46
C VAL A 265 3.45 3.18 22.77
N GLU A 266 2.11 3.16 22.85
CA GLU A 266 1.39 2.72 24.05
C GLU A 266 1.13 1.21 24.09
N GLY A 267 0.99 0.61 22.92
CA GLY A 267 0.75 -0.81 22.81
C GLY A 267 0.52 -1.25 21.39
N THR A 268 0.61 -2.56 21.23
CA THR A 268 0.32 -3.25 19.98
C THR A 268 -0.76 -4.30 20.24
N TRP A 269 -1.77 -4.35 19.40
CA TRP A 269 -2.83 -5.37 19.44
C TRP A 269 -2.70 -6.22 18.20
N ILE A 270 -2.72 -7.54 18.34
CA ILE A 270 -2.61 -8.47 17.23
C ILE A 270 -3.88 -9.29 17.14
N LEU A 271 -4.43 -9.42 15.94
CA LEU A 271 -5.58 -10.28 15.70
C LEU A 271 -5.19 -11.75 15.96
N ASP A 272 -5.97 -12.45 16.78
CA ASP A 272 -5.63 -13.79 17.30
C ASP A 272 -5.32 -14.80 16.18
N SER A 273 -6.01 -14.68 15.05
CA SER A 273 -5.99 -15.55 13.90
C SER A 273 -6.37 -14.76 12.65
N THR A 274 -5.98 -15.25 11.48
CA THR A 274 -6.26 -14.59 10.19
C THR A 274 -7.75 -14.35 9.97
N TYR A 275 -8.60 -15.26 10.46
CA TYR A 275 -10.06 -15.20 10.39
C TYR A 275 -10.72 -14.81 11.72
N GLY A 276 -9.90 -14.40 12.69
CA GLY A 276 -10.31 -14.11 14.04
C GLY A 276 -11.17 -12.86 14.16
N LYS A 277 -11.84 -12.75 15.29
CA LYS A 277 -12.57 -11.54 15.70
C LYS A 277 -12.00 -10.93 16.99
N SER A 278 -11.02 -11.59 17.62
CA SER A 278 -10.48 -11.15 18.90
C SER A 278 -9.05 -10.64 18.74
N TRP A 279 -8.71 -9.62 19.53
CA TRP A 279 -7.41 -8.97 19.52
C TRP A 279 -6.68 -9.24 20.83
N VAL A 280 -5.42 -9.59 20.74
CA VAL A 280 -4.54 -9.85 21.87
C VAL A 280 -3.58 -8.68 22.03
N ARG A 281 -3.55 -8.06 23.20
CA ARG A 281 -2.61 -6.99 23.51
C ARG A 281 -1.22 -7.57 23.74
N MET A 282 -0.26 -7.17 22.91
CA MET A 282 1.17 -7.28 23.19
C MET A 282 1.65 -6.02 23.88
N LYS A 283 2.08 -6.13 25.13
CA LYS A 283 2.68 -5.01 25.87
C LYS A 283 4.08 -4.75 25.34
N ILE A 284 4.21 -3.70 24.54
CA ILE A 284 5.49 -3.06 24.24
C ILE A 284 5.23 -1.56 24.42
N GLU A 285 5.64 -1.03 25.58
CA GLU A 285 5.71 0.41 25.80
C GLU A 285 7.13 0.82 25.44
N LYS A 286 7.27 1.64 24.41
CA LYS A 286 8.56 2.22 24.02
C LYS A 286 8.39 3.72 23.86
N SER A 287 9.25 4.46 24.55
CA SER A 287 9.29 5.91 24.42
C SER A 287 10.21 6.29 23.27
N ILE A 288 9.73 7.17 22.40
CA ILE A 288 10.52 7.77 21.34
C ILE A 288 10.67 9.23 21.72
N MET A 289 11.89 9.63 22.04
CA MET A 289 12.19 11.02 22.41
C MET A 289 12.46 11.82 21.14
N GLU A 290 11.68 12.86 20.90
CA GLU A 290 12.15 14.12 20.32
C GLU A 290 11.18 15.28 20.60
N GLU A 291 11.74 16.49 20.63
CA GLU A 291 11.13 17.75 21.12
C GLU A 291 10.04 18.35 20.21
N ASP A 292 9.78 17.73 19.07
CA ASP A 292 8.85 18.24 18.07
C ASP A 292 7.40 17.82 18.39
N LYS A 293 6.50 18.82 18.52
CA LYS A 293 5.15 18.61 19.05
C LYS A 293 4.21 17.87 18.08
N PHE A 294 4.63 17.66 16.83
CA PHE A 294 3.80 17.14 15.74
C PHE A 294 4.43 15.96 14.97
N ILE A 295 5.06 15.02 15.69
CA ILE A 295 5.54 13.77 15.09
C ILE A 295 4.38 12.77 15.00
N LYS A 296 4.08 12.30 13.79
CA LYS A 296 3.13 11.19 13.56
C LYS A 296 3.84 9.99 12.94
N PRO A 297 3.56 8.76 13.41
CA PRO A 297 3.95 7.58 12.68
C PRO A 297 3.16 7.56 11.38
N VAL A 298 3.84 7.18 10.32
CA VAL A 298 3.32 7.20 8.98
C VAL A 298 3.13 5.77 8.47
N TRP A 299 4.16 4.95 8.66
CA TRP A 299 4.18 3.59 8.16
C TRP A 299 5.21 2.76 8.94
N PHE A 300 4.96 1.46 9.09
CA PHE A 300 5.90 0.53 9.68
C PHE A 300 6.59 -0.24 8.56
N LEU A 301 7.91 -0.10 8.46
CA LEU A 301 8.71 -0.90 7.54
C LEU A 301 8.75 -2.36 8.03
N ARG A 302 8.97 -3.28 7.08
CA ARG A 302 8.80 -4.76 7.09
C ARG A 302 9.28 -5.57 8.31
N ASP A 303 9.85 -4.94 9.33
CA ASP A 303 10.37 -5.57 10.54
C ASP A 303 9.67 -5.13 11.83
N ASN A 304 8.68 -4.22 11.78
CA ASN A 304 8.05 -3.58 12.95
C ASN A 304 9.02 -2.86 13.90
N ASP A 305 10.31 -2.87 13.59
CA ASP A 305 11.36 -2.20 14.36
C ASP A 305 11.75 -0.87 13.74
N VAL A 306 11.41 -0.61 12.47
CA VAL A 306 11.63 0.69 11.84
C VAL A 306 10.30 1.32 11.49
N VAL A 307 10.04 2.50 12.04
CA VAL A 307 8.86 3.32 11.76
C VAL A 307 9.28 4.50 10.93
N MET A 308 8.56 4.78 9.85
CA MET A 308 8.69 6.06 9.20
C MET A 308 7.88 7.10 9.98
N LEU A 309 8.55 8.17 10.39
CA LEU A 309 7.97 9.29 11.10
C LEU A 309 7.82 10.46 10.13
N GLY A 310 6.66 11.09 10.14
CA GLY A 310 6.42 12.36 9.47
C GLY A 310 6.39 13.49 10.49
N GLY A 311 7.27 14.47 10.31
CA GLY A 311 7.21 15.78 10.96
C GLY A 311 6.45 16.79 10.11
N PHE A 312 6.58 18.08 10.46
CA PHE A 312 5.93 19.16 9.71
C PHE A 312 6.47 19.31 8.30
N ASP A 313 7.80 19.29 8.11
CA ASP A 313 8.44 19.51 6.81
C ASP A 313 9.42 18.40 6.39
N TRP A 314 9.38 17.28 7.10
CA TRP A 314 10.34 16.21 6.94
C TRP A 314 9.73 14.83 7.17
N VAL A 315 10.38 13.83 6.60
CA VAL A 315 10.13 12.41 6.86
C VAL A 315 11.45 11.74 7.21
N SER A 316 11.47 10.90 8.24
CA SER A 316 12.66 10.14 8.61
C SER A 316 12.33 8.74 9.09
N LEU A 317 13.34 7.87 9.08
CA LEU A 317 13.25 6.50 9.53
C LEU A 317 13.71 6.42 10.98
N TYR A 318 12.87 5.88 11.85
CA TYR A 318 13.16 5.70 13.27
C TYR A 318 13.30 4.22 13.59
N ASP A 319 14.43 3.84 14.17
CA ASP A 319 14.68 2.48 14.65
C ASP A 319 14.27 2.35 16.13
N ILE A 320 13.20 1.60 16.36
CA ILE A 320 12.59 1.30 17.66
C ILE A 320 13.46 0.38 18.52
N LYS A 321 14.41 -0.38 17.94
CA LYS A 321 15.35 -1.21 18.71
C LYS A 321 16.48 -0.37 19.27
N THR A 322 17.08 0.46 18.44
CA THR A 322 18.21 1.31 18.84
C THR A 322 17.76 2.62 19.49
N ASN A 323 16.47 2.92 19.45
CA ASN A 323 15.89 4.18 19.90
C ASN A 323 16.58 5.39 19.24
N SER A 324 16.81 5.31 17.93
CA SER A 324 17.53 6.33 17.18
C SER A 324 16.89 6.61 15.84
N ILE A 325 16.85 7.89 15.46
CA ILE A 325 16.56 8.29 14.09
C ILE A 325 17.74 7.89 13.20
N LYS A 326 17.47 7.22 12.08
CA LYS A 326 18.49 6.97 11.06
C LYS A 326 18.83 8.31 10.40
N SER A 327 20.11 8.51 10.14
CA SER A 327 20.75 9.79 9.77
C SER A 327 20.11 10.58 8.64
N GLU A 328 19.29 9.95 7.80
CA GLU A 328 18.65 10.55 6.64
C GLU A 328 17.26 11.10 7.01
N CYS A 329 17.19 12.42 7.07
CA CYS A 329 15.94 13.17 7.19
C CYS A 329 15.65 13.79 5.83
N PHE A 330 14.57 13.33 5.20
CA PHE A 330 14.14 13.82 3.89
C PHE A 330 13.31 15.07 4.09
N LYS A 331 13.92 16.23 3.84
CA LYS A 331 13.18 17.49 3.76
C LYS A 331 12.28 17.43 2.54
N ILE A 332 10.98 17.62 2.75
CA ILE A 332 10.04 17.74 1.66
C ILE A 332 10.10 19.20 1.20
N ASN A 333 10.90 19.47 0.18
CA ASN A 333 11.00 20.80 -0.41
C ASN A 333 9.62 21.22 -0.96
N ASN A 334 9.27 22.50 -0.79
CA ASN A 334 8.00 23.09 -1.27
C ASN A 334 6.72 22.58 -0.59
N LEU A 335 6.78 22.15 0.67
CA LEU A 335 5.56 21.94 1.44
C LEU A 335 4.80 23.27 1.62
N PRO A 336 3.50 23.34 1.28
CA PRO A 336 2.70 24.53 1.52
C PRO A 336 2.68 24.82 3.02
N ILE A 337 2.69 26.11 3.40
CA ILE A 337 2.54 26.56 4.80
C ILE A 337 1.26 25.96 5.44
N GLU A 338 0.26 25.61 4.63
CA GLU A 338 -0.99 24.96 5.05
C GLU A 338 -0.86 23.47 5.41
N PHE A 339 0.30 22.85 5.18
CA PHE A 339 0.58 21.45 5.54
C PHE A 339 0.41 21.19 7.05
N ALA A 340 0.57 22.23 7.88
CA ALA A 340 0.35 22.19 9.33
C ALA A 340 -1.09 21.85 9.72
N ARG A 341 -2.06 22.02 8.80
CA ARG A 341 -3.48 22.09 9.15
C ARG A 341 -4.36 21.01 8.53
N SER A 342 -4.02 20.40 7.38
CA SER A 342 -4.98 19.47 6.73
C SER A 342 -4.45 18.50 5.65
N SER A 343 -3.16 18.44 5.32
CA SER A 343 -2.74 17.68 4.11
C SER A 343 -2.54 16.18 4.37
N VAL A 344 -3.30 15.36 3.64
CA VAL A 344 -3.16 13.89 3.62
C VAL A 344 -1.93 13.55 2.81
N CYS A 345 -0.90 13.04 3.47
CA CYS A 345 0.22 12.41 2.81
C CYS A 345 0.04 10.90 2.86
N ILE A 346 0.13 10.26 1.70
CA ILE A 346 -0.04 8.81 1.55
C ILE A 346 1.29 8.22 1.17
N TYR A 347 1.58 7.07 1.75
CA TYR A 347 2.87 6.41 1.65
C TYR A 347 2.64 5.03 1.07
N PHE A 348 3.20 4.81 -0.12
CA PHE A 348 3.09 3.56 -0.85
C PHE A 348 4.38 2.77 -0.68
N PRO A 349 4.38 1.71 0.15
CA PRO A 349 5.55 0.89 0.31
C PRO A 349 5.91 0.20 -0.99
N PHE A 350 7.20 0.10 -1.24
CA PHE A 350 7.72 -0.33 -2.53
C PHE A 350 8.87 -1.30 -2.30
N TYR A 351 8.74 -2.49 -2.86
CA TYR A 351 9.85 -3.40 -3.05
C TYR A 351 9.73 -3.97 -4.45
N SER A 352 10.80 -3.90 -5.22
CA SER A 352 10.75 -4.38 -6.60
C SER A 352 12.12 -4.86 -7.06
N ASP A 353 12.14 -5.95 -7.79
CA ASP A 353 13.27 -6.34 -8.63
C ASP A 353 13.23 -5.57 -9.96
N TYR A 354 14.27 -5.76 -10.77
CA TYR A 354 14.37 -5.22 -12.13
C TYR A 354 13.92 -6.23 -13.21
N GLU A 355 13.25 -7.32 -12.83
CA GLU A 355 12.75 -8.31 -13.81
C GLU A 355 11.53 -7.77 -14.55
N ARG A 356 11.53 -7.85 -15.88
CA ARG A 356 10.38 -7.39 -16.68
C ARG A 356 9.16 -8.28 -16.46
N LEU A 357 7.98 -7.66 -16.42
CA LEU A 357 6.71 -8.37 -16.28
C LEU A 357 5.98 -8.58 -17.60
N ASN A 358 6.44 -7.95 -18.68
CA ASN A 358 5.85 -8.03 -20.03
C ASN A 358 4.34 -7.76 -19.95
N PHE A 359 3.97 -6.55 -19.52
CA PHE A 359 2.61 -6.07 -19.68
C PHE A 359 2.21 -6.30 -21.14
N ALA A 360 1.08 -6.95 -21.39
CA ALA A 360 0.66 -7.28 -22.75
C ALA A 360 0.64 -5.99 -23.59
N GLU A 361 1.42 -5.97 -24.68
CA GLU A 361 1.57 -4.78 -25.52
C GLU A 361 0.21 -4.37 -26.08
N ASP A 362 -0.21 -3.13 -25.78
CA ASP A 362 -1.36 -2.51 -26.44
C ASP A 362 -0.99 -2.28 -27.92
N HIS A 363 -1.49 -3.13 -28.82
CA HIS A 363 -1.57 -2.82 -30.24
C HIS A 363 -2.60 -1.70 -30.46
N VAL A 364 -2.25 -0.47 -30.11
CA VAL A 364 -2.95 0.70 -30.64
C VAL A 364 -2.38 0.96 -32.03
N GLU A 365 -2.96 0.32 -33.04
CA GLU A 365 -2.85 0.80 -34.42
C GLU A 365 -3.37 2.23 -34.44
N ARG A 366 -2.44 3.19 -34.52
CA ARG A 366 -2.78 4.55 -34.97
C ARG A 366 -3.30 4.40 -36.39
N SER A 367 -4.62 4.46 -36.54
CA SER A 367 -5.24 4.77 -37.82
C SER A 367 -4.81 6.19 -38.21
N THR A 368 -3.70 6.30 -38.91
CA THR A 368 -3.41 7.47 -39.74
C THR A 368 -4.46 7.46 -40.84
N GLY A 369 -5.56 8.18 -40.58
CA GLY A 369 -6.55 8.49 -41.59
C GLY A 369 -5.92 9.42 -42.64
N GLU A 370 -5.25 8.83 -43.63
CA GLU A 370 -5.15 9.46 -44.94
C GLU A 370 -6.53 9.34 -45.59
N GLY A 371 -7.26 10.45 -45.64
CA GLY A 371 -8.48 10.55 -46.43
C GLY A 371 -8.15 10.39 -47.92
N PRO A 372 -9.04 9.78 -48.72
CA PRO A 372 -8.78 9.61 -50.14
C PRO A 372 -8.95 10.96 -50.85
N GLU A 373 -7.91 11.40 -51.54
CA GLU A 373 -8.05 12.42 -52.59
C GLU A 373 -9.01 11.91 -53.68
N LYS A 374 -10.08 12.66 -53.91
CA LYS A 374 -10.79 12.74 -55.18
C LYS A 374 -11.21 14.17 -55.45
#